data_AF-A0A3P7TST8-F1
#
_entry.id   AF-A0A3P7TST8-F1
#
_cell.length_a   1.000
_cell.length_b   1.000
_cell.length_c   1.000
_cell.angle_alpha   90.00
_cell.angle_beta   90.00
_cell.angle_gamma   90.00
#
_symmetry.space_group_name_H-M   'P 1'
#
loop_
_entity.id
_entity.type
_entity.pdbx_description
1 polymer ?
#
loop_
_entity_poly.entity_id
_entity_poly.type
_entity_poly.pdbx_seq_one_letter_code
_entity_poly.pdbx_strand_id
1 'polypeptide(L)'
;MLEEIPKGMNDEFNKVEKNSKKKVERAKLKLDEKIVQLREVKEEELQRRKDPLARQLDNVMHCLKSCLKQRNMISINYFEFCFHPMDFSRSVANAFYTSFLLKENKVGLHIGDDNMPRLSLIGNAERKALEKSSDQDNRGIISFSYSDWQETVKLLDIREPVIIDH
;
A
#
# COMPACT_ATOMS: atom_id res chain seq x y z
N MET A 1 54.73 -8.97 54.70
CA MET A 1 53.98 -8.41 53.55
C MET A 1 53.37 -9.56 52.78
N LEU A 2 52.03 -9.57 52.73
CA LEU A 2 51.10 -10.29 51.84
C LEU A 2 49.92 -10.79 52.70
N GLU A 3 48.85 -10.00 52.74
CA GLU A 3 47.56 -10.39 53.32
C GLU A 3 46.84 -11.33 52.35
N GLU A 4 46.35 -12.48 52.85
CA GLU A 4 45.59 -13.45 52.07
C GLU A 4 44.17 -12.94 51.77
N ILE A 5 43.80 -12.97 50.50
CA ILE A 5 42.48 -12.53 50.01
C ILE A 5 41.40 -13.54 50.47
N PRO A 6 40.24 -13.11 51.04
CA PRO A 6 39.23 -14.02 51.56
C PRO A 6 38.54 -14.84 50.47
N LYS A 7 38.38 -16.16 50.69
CA LYS A 7 37.78 -17.14 49.76
C LYS A 7 36.37 -16.79 49.25
N GLY A 8 35.60 -15.95 49.95
CA GLY A 8 34.24 -15.54 49.55
C GLY A 8 34.18 -14.51 48.42
N MET A 9 35.23 -13.71 48.20
CA MET A 9 35.27 -12.72 47.12
C MET A 9 35.33 -13.39 45.73
N ASN A 10 36.09 -14.49 45.59
CA ASN A 10 36.25 -15.19 44.30
C ASN A 10 34.94 -15.78 43.75
N ASP A 11 34.01 -16.20 44.62
CA ASP A 11 32.71 -16.75 44.21
C ASP A 11 31.73 -15.65 43.76
N GLU A 12 31.74 -14.49 44.41
CA GLU A 12 30.99 -13.32 43.96
C GLU A 12 31.50 -12.79 42.63
N PHE A 13 32.83 -12.68 42.46
CA PHE A 13 33.45 -12.28 41.20
C PHE A 13 33.07 -13.23 40.05
N ASN A 14 33.13 -14.54 40.25
CA ASN A 14 32.72 -15.53 39.24
C ASN A 14 31.22 -15.48 38.90
N LYS A 15 30.36 -15.19 39.88
CA LYS A 15 28.91 -15.09 39.69
C LYS A 15 28.53 -13.83 38.91
N VAL A 16 29.21 -12.71 39.18
CA VAL A 16 29.06 -11.46 38.43
C VAL A 16 29.52 -11.64 36.98
N GLU A 17 30.65 -12.31 36.76
CA GLU A 17 31.20 -12.57 35.43
C GLU A 17 30.32 -13.52 34.59
N LYS A 18 29.72 -14.55 35.21
CA LYS A 18 28.73 -15.41 34.53
C LYS A 18 27.45 -14.66 34.18
N ASN A 19 26.99 -13.76 35.04
CA ASN A 19 25.79 -12.95 34.78
C ASN A 19 26.01 -11.88 33.70
N SER A 20 27.20 -11.28 33.63
CA SER A 20 27.56 -10.35 32.56
C SER A 20 27.67 -11.08 31.22
N LYS A 21 28.32 -12.25 31.16
CA LYS A 21 28.38 -13.12 29.97
C LYS A 21 26.97 -13.51 29.47
N LYS A 22 26.07 -13.94 30.35
CA LYS A 22 24.67 -14.24 30.01
C LYS A 22 23.88 -13.03 29.50
N LYS A 23 24.11 -11.84 30.06
CA LYS A 23 23.47 -10.59 29.57
C LYS A 23 23.93 -10.22 28.16
N VAL A 24 25.22 -10.36 27.87
CA VAL A 24 25.79 -10.07 26.54
C VAL A 24 25.27 -11.07 25.50
N GLU A 25 25.22 -12.35 25.82
CA GLU A 25 24.70 -13.40 24.94
C GLU A 25 23.22 -13.18 24.61
N ARG A 26 22.41 -12.82 25.63
CA ARG A 26 20.99 -12.49 25.44
C ARG A 26 20.77 -11.22 24.62
N ALA A 27 21.67 -10.24 24.71
CA ALA A 27 21.63 -9.03 23.88
C ALA A 27 22.00 -9.34 22.42
N LYS A 28 22.97 -10.23 22.20
CA LYS A 28 23.37 -10.70 20.87
C LYS A 28 22.23 -11.46 20.16
N LEU A 29 21.58 -12.39 20.86
CA LEU A 29 20.42 -13.12 20.32
C LEU A 29 19.28 -12.18 19.90
N LYS A 30 18.96 -11.17 20.71
CA LYS A 30 17.94 -10.15 20.36
C LYS A 30 18.32 -9.32 19.14
N LEU A 31 19.61 -8.99 18.99
CA LEU A 31 20.11 -8.27 17.83
C LEU A 31 20.01 -9.15 16.58
N ASP A 32 20.40 -10.42 16.68
CA ASP A 32 20.33 -11.38 15.59
C ASP A 32 18.88 -11.63 15.14
N GLU A 33 17.94 -11.81 16.08
CA GLU A 33 16.49 -11.89 15.81
C GLU A 33 16.00 -10.64 15.06
N LYS A 34 16.39 -9.45 15.51
CA LYS A 34 15.98 -8.19 14.87
C LYS A 34 16.58 -8.04 13.47
N ILE A 35 17.81 -8.52 13.25
CA ILE A 35 18.46 -8.53 11.93
C ILE A 35 17.73 -9.50 10.99
N VAL A 36 17.35 -10.69 11.47
CA VAL A 36 16.60 -11.68 10.69
C VAL A 36 15.23 -11.11 10.28
N GLN A 37 14.46 -10.55 11.23
CA GLN A 37 13.17 -9.92 10.93
C GLN A 37 13.29 -8.78 9.89
N LEU A 38 14.31 -7.93 10.01
CA LEU A 38 14.53 -6.85 9.05
C LEU A 38 14.90 -7.38 7.65
N ARG A 39 15.60 -8.51 7.55
CA ARG A 39 15.92 -9.15 6.26
C ARG A 39 14.69 -9.77 5.62
N GLU A 40 13.89 -10.50 6.39
CA GLU A 40 12.63 -11.09 5.93
C GLU A 40 11.69 -10.03 5.37
N VAL A 41 11.46 -8.93 6.11
CA VAL A 41 10.63 -7.81 5.63
C VAL A 41 11.17 -7.19 4.33
N LYS A 42 12.50 -7.06 4.20
CA LYS A 42 13.13 -6.54 2.96
C LYS A 42 12.96 -7.50 1.79
N GLU A 43 13.05 -8.80 2.03
CA GLU A 43 12.90 -9.82 1.00
C GLU A 43 11.45 -9.90 0.51
N GLU A 44 10.46 -9.86 1.42
CA GLU A 44 9.03 -9.78 1.08
C GLU A 44 8.69 -8.51 0.28
N GLU A 45 9.20 -7.34 0.69
CA GLU A 45 9.08 -6.09 -0.07
C GLU A 45 9.69 -6.22 -1.47
N LEU A 46 10.86 -6.82 -1.60
CA LEU A 46 11.53 -7.02 -2.89
C LEU A 46 10.73 -7.97 -3.80
N GLN A 47 10.16 -9.04 -3.24
CA GLN A 47 9.31 -9.95 -3.99
C GLN A 47 8.01 -9.28 -4.43
N ARG A 48 7.36 -8.50 -3.56
CA ARG A 48 6.20 -7.67 -3.96
C ARG A 48 6.54 -6.71 -5.10
N ARG A 49 7.71 -6.09 -5.08
CA ARG A 49 8.16 -5.21 -6.18
C ARG A 49 8.38 -5.95 -7.50
N LYS A 50 8.63 -7.27 -7.47
CA LYS A 50 8.78 -8.10 -8.67
C LYS A 50 7.45 -8.62 -9.20
N ASP A 51 6.40 -8.65 -8.39
CA ASP A 51 5.07 -9.06 -8.82
C ASP A 51 4.50 -8.05 -9.85
N PRO A 52 4.26 -8.48 -11.10
CA PRO A 52 3.70 -7.62 -12.13
C PRO A 52 2.35 -6.99 -11.74
N LEU A 53 1.50 -7.74 -11.03
CA LEU A 53 0.19 -7.23 -10.60
C LEU A 53 0.37 -6.15 -9.52
N ALA A 54 1.23 -6.40 -8.52
CA ALA A 54 1.51 -5.42 -7.48
C ALA A 54 2.05 -4.11 -8.06
N ARG A 55 2.96 -4.20 -9.05
CA ARG A 55 3.46 -3.03 -9.77
C ARG A 55 2.37 -2.24 -10.47
N GLN A 56 1.41 -2.91 -11.12
CA GLN A 56 0.30 -2.26 -11.80
C GLN A 56 -0.63 -1.56 -10.80
N LEU A 57 -0.94 -2.21 -9.66
CA LEU A 57 -1.74 -1.59 -8.60
C LEU A 57 -1.05 -0.38 -7.98
N ASP A 58 0.26 -0.47 -7.73
CA ASP A 58 1.07 0.63 -7.24
C ASP A 58 1.12 1.79 -8.25
N ASN A 59 1.21 1.49 -9.54
CA ASN A 59 1.18 2.48 -10.61
C ASN A 59 -0.16 3.24 -10.64
N VAL A 60 -1.28 2.52 -10.69
CA VAL A 60 -2.63 3.13 -10.69
C VAL A 60 -2.83 4.00 -9.44
N MET A 61 -2.43 3.51 -8.27
CA MET A 61 -2.49 4.28 -7.02
C MET A 61 -1.61 5.53 -7.07
N HIS A 62 -0.41 5.43 -7.65
CA HIS A 62 0.49 6.56 -7.84
C HIS A 62 -0.14 7.62 -8.76
N CYS A 63 -0.64 7.21 -9.92
CA CYS A 63 -1.31 8.10 -10.88
C CYS A 63 -2.50 8.82 -10.25
N LEU A 64 -3.35 8.13 -9.47
CA LEU A 64 -4.47 8.76 -8.79
C LEU A 64 -4.01 9.84 -7.80
N LYS A 65 -3.05 9.51 -6.92
CA LYS A 65 -2.51 10.47 -5.95
C LYS A 65 -1.88 11.68 -6.63
N SER A 66 -1.07 11.44 -7.66
CA SER A 66 -0.39 12.49 -8.42
C SER A 66 -1.40 13.39 -9.11
N CYS A 67 -2.42 12.82 -9.75
CA CYS A 67 -3.47 13.57 -10.44
C CYS A 67 -4.26 14.48 -9.47
N LEU A 68 -4.76 13.92 -8.37
CA LEU A 68 -5.51 14.68 -7.36
C LEU A 68 -4.68 15.82 -6.76
N LYS A 69 -3.40 15.54 -6.46
CA LYS A 69 -2.48 16.55 -5.92
C LYS A 69 -2.18 17.66 -6.94
N GLN A 70 -1.88 17.30 -8.19
CA GLN A 70 -1.55 18.27 -9.24
C GLN A 70 -2.73 19.17 -9.59
N ARG A 71 -3.94 18.62 -9.62
CA ARG A 71 -5.17 19.36 -9.91
C ARG A 71 -5.78 20.06 -8.69
N ASN A 72 -5.20 19.88 -7.49
CA ASN A 72 -5.74 20.35 -6.22
C ASN A 72 -7.22 19.93 -6.00
N MET A 73 -7.51 18.67 -6.29
CA MET A 73 -8.86 18.08 -6.20
C MET A 73 -8.92 17.00 -5.13
N ILE A 74 -10.10 16.81 -4.54
CA ILE A 74 -10.35 15.72 -3.57
C ILE A 74 -10.85 14.43 -4.24
N SER A 75 -11.37 14.52 -5.46
CA SER A 75 -11.85 13.40 -6.26
C SER A 75 -11.72 13.67 -7.76
N ILE A 76 -11.77 12.61 -8.57
CA ILE A 76 -11.72 12.67 -10.04
C ILE A 76 -12.85 11.82 -10.63
N ASN A 77 -13.38 12.19 -11.80
CA ASN A 77 -14.34 11.37 -12.52
C ASN A 77 -13.74 9.99 -12.85
N TYR A 78 -14.50 8.92 -12.61
CA TYR A 78 -14.05 7.54 -12.80
C TYR A 78 -13.60 7.27 -14.24
N PHE A 79 -14.35 7.73 -15.22
CA PHE A 79 -14.06 7.50 -16.64
C PHE A 79 -12.87 8.33 -17.10
N GLU A 80 -12.76 9.60 -16.68
CA GLU A 80 -11.57 10.43 -16.95
C GLU A 80 -10.29 9.77 -16.41
N PHE A 81 -10.38 9.09 -15.27
CA PHE A 81 -9.25 8.40 -14.67
C PHE A 81 -8.91 7.09 -15.38
N CYS A 82 -9.91 6.24 -15.65
CA CYS A 82 -9.69 4.90 -16.19
C CYS A 82 -9.47 4.87 -17.71
N PHE A 83 -10.11 5.76 -18.47
CA PHE A 83 -10.15 5.63 -19.92
C PHE A 83 -8.87 6.14 -20.59
N HIS A 84 -8.28 5.29 -21.40
CA HIS A 84 -7.26 5.68 -22.36
C HIS A 84 -7.97 6.20 -23.62
N PRO A 85 -7.57 7.36 -24.18
CA PRO A 85 -8.30 8.02 -25.27
C PRO A 85 -8.24 7.27 -26.61
N MET A 86 -7.21 6.43 -26.81
CA MET A 86 -6.96 5.74 -28.07
C MET A 86 -6.90 4.20 -27.97
N ASP A 87 -7.11 3.63 -26.77
CA ASP A 87 -6.90 2.20 -26.53
C ASP A 87 -7.95 1.66 -25.56
N PHE A 88 -8.96 0.99 -26.11
CA PHE A 88 -10.03 0.38 -25.33
C PHE A 88 -9.53 -0.69 -24.36
N SER A 89 -8.57 -1.52 -24.78
CA SER A 89 -8.04 -2.61 -23.96
C SER A 89 -7.32 -2.06 -22.73
N ARG A 90 -6.59 -0.95 -22.87
CA ARG A 90 -6.00 -0.22 -21.72
C ARG A 90 -7.08 0.31 -20.79
N SER A 91 -8.17 0.87 -21.30
CA SER A 91 -9.30 1.33 -20.46
C SER A 91 -9.90 0.19 -19.64
N VAL A 92 -10.07 -0.99 -20.24
CA VAL A 92 -10.56 -2.20 -19.54
C VAL A 92 -9.58 -2.63 -18.45
N ALA A 93 -8.28 -2.68 -18.76
CA ALA A 93 -7.24 -3.04 -17.77
C ALA A 93 -7.18 -2.03 -16.61
N ASN A 94 -7.25 -0.73 -16.91
CA ASN A 94 -7.26 0.34 -15.91
C ASN A 94 -8.47 0.23 -14.98
N ALA A 95 -9.66 0.00 -15.52
CA ALA A 95 -10.89 -0.22 -14.75
C ALA A 95 -10.76 -1.47 -13.86
N PHE A 96 -10.18 -2.55 -14.39
CA PHE A 96 -9.91 -3.78 -13.65
C PHE A 96 -8.96 -3.55 -12.48
N TYR A 97 -7.80 -2.92 -12.68
CA TYR A 97 -6.86 -2.62 -11.59
C TYR A 97 -7.45 -1.67 -10.55
N THR A 98 -8.19 -0.65 -10.99
CA THR A 98 -8.89 0.28 -10.09
C THR A 98 -9.88 -0.48 -9.19
N SER A 99 -10.53 -1.52 -9.70
CA SER A 99 -11.47 -2.33 -8.90
C SER A 99 -10.82 -3.09 -7.75
N PHE A 100 -9.55 -3.51 -7.87
CA PHE A 100 -8.83 -4.09 -6.73
C PHE A 100 -8.61 -3.05 -5.63
N LEU A 101 -8.30 -1.82 -6.02
CA LEU A 101 -8.12 -0.71 -5.07
C LEU A 101 -9.44 -0.35 -4.36
N LEU A 102 -10.56 -0.41 -5.07
CA LEU A 102 -11.91 -0.25 -4.50
C LEU A 102 -12.24 -1.40 -3.53
N LYS A 103 -12.00 -2.65 -3.95
CA LYS A 103 -12.24 -3.85 -3.13
C LYS A 103 -11.47 -3.79 -1.80
N GLU A 104 -10.22 -3.33 -1.84
CA GLU A 104 -9.33 -3.18 -0.68
C GLU A 104 -9.58 -1.88 0.13
N ASN A 105 -10.63 -1.11 -0.17
CA ASN A 105 -10.91 0.17 0.48
C ASN A 105 -9.71 1.14 0.44
N LYS A 106 -8.88 1.06 -0.59
CA LYS A 106 -7.78 2.01 -0.81
C LYS A 106 -8.25 3.26 -1.53
N VAL A 107 -9.27 3.11 -2.36
CA VAL A 107 -9.93 4.15 -3.13
C VAL A 107 -11.43 4.01 -2.87
N GLY A 108 -12.15 5.13 -2.82
CA GLY A 108 -13.60 5.18 -2.69
C GLY A 108 -14.27 5.51 -4.01
N LEU A 109 -15.45 4.94 -4.25
CA LEU A 109 -16.32 5.26 -5.38
C LEU A 109 -17.64 5.82 -4.86
N HIS A 110 -17.93 7.07 -5.22
CA HIS A 110 -19.17 7.76 -4.85
C HIS A 110 -19.75 8.48 -6.07
N ILE A 111 -21.03 8.87 -5.99
CA ILE A 111 -21.67 9.69 -7.00
C ILE A 111 -21.47 11.17 -6.62
N GLY A 112 -20.93 11.96 -7.54
CA GLY A 112 -20.76 13.40 -7.37
C GLY A 112 -22.06 14.17 -7.61
N ASP A 113 -22.00 15.49 -7.37
CA ASP A 113 -23.14 16.40 -7.56
C ASP A 113 -23.63 16.46 -9.03
N ASP A 114 -22.74 16.11 -9.97
CA ASP A 114 -23.01 15.97 -11.40
C ASP A 114 -23.66 14.63 -11.77
N ASN A 115 -24.04 13.81 -10.79
CA ASN A 115 -24.49 12.43 -10.96
C ASN A 115 -23.47 11.51 -11.64
N MET A 116 -22.19 11.88 -11.63
CA MET A 116 -21.12 11.08 -12.21
C MET A 116 -20.34 10.30 -11.15
N PRO A 117 -19.85 9.09 -11.47
CA PRO A 117 -19.00 8.31 -10.57
C PRO A 117 -17.65 9.01 -10.36
N ARG A 118 -17.23 9.13 -9.10
CA ARG A 118 -15.99 9.80 -8.69
C ARG A 118 -15.14 8.93 -7.78
N LEU A 119 -13.84 8.95 -8.04
CA LEU A 119 -12.80 8.27 -7.28
C LEU A 119 -12.14 9.23 -6.29
N SER A 120 -12.01 8.81 -5.04
CA SER A 120 -11.30 9.55 -3.98
C SER A 120 -10.36 8.62 -3.20
N LEU A 121 -9.37 9.20 -2.52
CA LEU A 121 -8.52 8.44 -1.61
C LEU A 121 -9.25 8.20 -0.29
N ILE A 122 -9.23 6.95 0.21
CA ILE A 122 -9.77 6.62 1.53
C ILE A 122 -8.65 6.72 2.58
N GLY A 123 -8.91 7.47 3.65
CA GLY A 123 -7.98 7.63 4.76
C GLY A 123 -7.86 6.37 5.62
N ASN A 124 -6.74 6.19 6.33
CA ASN A 124 -6.51 5.01 7.17
C ASN A 124 -7.58 4.82 8.28
N ALA A 125 -8.07 5.92 8.87
CA ALA A 125 -9.10 5.88 9.90
C ALA A 125 -10.45 5.44 9.34
N GLU A 126 -10.81 5.98 8.16
CA GLU A 126 -12.00 5.62 7.41
C GLU A 126 -11.96 4.17 6.93
N ARG A 127 -10.81 3.70 6.41
CA ARG A 127 -10.63 2.29 6.02
C ARG A 127 -10.95 1.32 7.16
N LYS A 128 -10.44 1.60 8.37
CA LYS A 128 -10.71 0.77 9.56
C LYS A 128 -12.18 0.79 9.99
N ALA A 129 -12.91 1.86 9.70
CA ALA A 129 -14.35 1.93 9.94
C ALA A 129 -15.11 1.08 8.91
N LEU A 130 -14.72 1.17 7.63
CA LEU A 130 -15.30 0.40 6.52
C LEU A 130 -15.02 -1.11 6.58
N GLU A 131 -13.97 -1.53 7.27
CA GLU A 131 -13.70 -2.95 7.56
C GLU A 131 -14.71 -3.55 8.57
N LYS A 132 -15.37 -2.70 9.37
CA LYS A 132 -16.34 -3.10 10.40
C LYS A 132 -17.79 -3.01 9.92
N SER A 133 -18.05 -2.31 8.82
CA SER A 133 -19.38 -2.23 8.20
C SER A 133 -19.55 -3.37 7.19
N SER A 134 -20.72 -4.01 7.23
CA SER A 134 -21.14 -4.99 6.22
C SER A 134 -21.60 -4.36 4.91
N ASP A 135 -21.45 -3.04 4.78
CA ASP A 135 -21.91 -2.29 3.61
C ASP A 135 -20.88 -2.46 2.48
N GLN A 136 -21.15 -3.43 1.62
CA GLN A 136 -20.23 -3.93 0.59
C GLN A 136 -20.64 -3.48 -0.83
N ASP A 137 -21.72 -2.71 -0.98
CA ASP A 137 -22.46 -2.67 -2.25
C ASP A 137 -21.89 -1.75 -3.35
N ASN A 138 -20.92 -0.88 -3.05
CA ASN A 138 -20.27 -0.03 -4.08
C ASN A 138 -18.94 -0.59 -4.62
N ARG A 139 -18.64 -1.88 -4.38
CA ARG A 139 -17.33 -2.51 -4.65
C ARG A 139 -17.26 -3.21 -6.03
N GLY A 140 -17.85 -2.61 -7.06
CA GLY A 140 -17.95 -3.17 -8.40
C GLY A 140 -17.06 -2.48 -9.44
N ILE A 141 -16.85 -3.15 -10.58
CA ILE A 141 -16.39 -2.51 -11.82
C ILE A 141 -17.61 -1.91 -12.51
N ILE A 142 -17.52 -0.65 -12.93
CA ILE A 142 -18.53 -0.08 -13.81
C ILE A 142 -18.36 -0.72 -15.19
N SER A 143 -19.36 -1.47 -15.63
CA SER A 143 -19.34 -2.11 -16.95
C SER A 143 -19.55 -1.09 -18.06
N PHE A 144 -18.79 -1.20 -19.14
CA PHE A 144 -18.94 -0.37 -20.34
C PHE A 144 -18.59 -1.20 -21.58
N SER A 145 -19.28 -0.94 -22.67
CA SER A 145 -18.99 -1.48 -24.00
C SER A 145 -17.95 -0.61 -24.74
N TYR A 146 -17.51 -1.09 -25.91
CA TYR A 146 -16.66 -0.28 -26.80
C TYR A 146 -17.34 1.02 -27.23
N SER A 147 -18.65 0.97 -27.51
CA SER A 147 -19.44 2.16 -27.88
C SER A 147 -19.50 3.16 -26.72
N ASP A 148 -19.79 2.68 -25.51
CA ASP A 148 -19.84 3.53 -24.30
C ASP A 148 -18.50 4.21 -24.06
N TRP A 149 -17.39 3.48 -24.23
CA TRP A 149 -16.04 4.03 -24.13
C TRP A 149 -15.81 5.15 -25.17
N GLN A 150 -16.11 4.91 -26.44
CA GLN A 150 -15.93 5.90 -27.50
C GLN A 150 -16.77 7.17 -27.28
N GLU A 151 -18.02 7.01 -26.86
CA GLU A 151 -18.92 8.13 -26.58
C GLU A 151 -18.45 8.92 -25.36
N THR A 152 -18.09 8.23 -24.29
CA THR A 152 -17.63 8.87 -23.05
C THR A 152 -16.31 9.62 -23.25
N VAL A 153 -15.35 9.04 -24.00
CA VAL A 153 -14.09 9.74 -24.34
C VAL A 153 -14.37 11.06 -25.07
N LYS A 154 -15.34 11.07 -25.99
CA LYS A 154 -15.74 12.30 -26.70
C LYS A 154 -16.47 13.28 -25.78
N LEU A 155 -17.43 12.78 -25.01
CA LEU A 155 -18.29 13.61 -24.15
C LEU A 155 -17.49 14.32 -23.05
N LEU A 156 -16.53 13.62 -22.46
CA LEU A 156 -15.66 14.14 -21.40
C LEU A 156 -14.37 14.79 -21.95
N ASP A 157 -14.21 14.86 -23.28
CA ASP A 157 -13.02 15.40 -23.96
C ASP A 157 -11.71 14.83 -23.37
N ILE A 158 -11.66 13.50 -23.20
CA ILE A 158 -10.49 12.81 -22.67
C ILE A 158 -9.42 12.79 -23.77
N ARG A 159 -8.39 13.62 -23.62
CA ARG A 159 -7.31 13.75 -24.61
C ARG A 159 -6.04 13.01 -24.24
N GLU A 160 -5.77 12.86 -22.95
CA GLU A 160 -4.56 12.24 -22.43
C GLU A 160 -4.92 11.24 -21.33
N PRO A 161 -4.24 10.08 -21.27
CA PRO A 161 -4.49 9.10 -20.21
C PRO A 161 -3.97 9.62 -18.87
N VAL A 162 -4.74 9.40 -17.79
CA VAL A 162 -4.28 9.70 -16.43
C VAL A 162 -3.35 8.62 -15.90
N ILE A 163 -3.63 7.35 -16.21
CA ILE A 163 -2.78 6.22 -15.85
C ILE A 163 -1.73 6.02 -16.96
N ILE A 164 -0.47 6.29 -16.62
CA ILE A 164 0.68 6.17 -17.53
C ILE A 164 1.53 5.01 -17.01
N ASP A 165 1.99 4.12 -17.89
CA ASP A 165 2.86 3.00 -17.49
C ASP A 165 4.25 3.52 -17.04
N HIS A 166 4.80 2.90 -15.99
CA HIS A 166 6.13 3.19 -15.44
C HIS A 166 7.01 1.94 -15.35
#